data_AF-A0A6P4DM03-F1
#
_entry.id   AF-A0A6P4DM03-F1
#
_cell.length_a   1.000
_cell.length_b   1.000
_cell.length_c   1.000
_cell.angle_alpha   90.00
_cell.angle_beta   90.00
_cell.angle_gamma   90.00
#
_symmetry.space_group_name_H-M   'P 1'
#
loop_
_entity.id
_entity.type
_entity.pdbx_description
1 polymer ?
#
loop_
_entity_poly.entity_id
_entity_poly.type
_entity_poly.pdbx_seq_one_letter_code
_entity_poly.pdbx_strand_id
1 'polypeptide(L)'
;MPFGECTITLQDVTYQLGLPVDGRYVSGCLTDFHVYIEGGRPAWQWFHELLSVLPPANQIQKFAVNCTWFQETFGECPEGADEETVRRFARAYIMMLLGTQLFADKSGNRIHIRWLPFVARLEEMGGYSWGSAALAWLYRCMCRVAKRHVVKLAGPLQLLQSWIFWRFPGFRPAGYDAFSWPLCSRWSGYNPGISKKGPRVQMAQLRIDLLQARDFIWMPYSTPDVLQVVHPEVLEPRHTMLWRCVTSLIYFAVVEWHQVDRVLPQFGGI
;
A
#
# COMPACT_ATOMS: atom_id res chain seq x y z
N MET A 1 7.94 -15.87 -19.34
CA MET A 1 6.72 -15.14 -19.76
C MET A 1 7.11 -13.94 -20.62
N PRO A 2 6.39 -13.67 -21.72
CA PRO A 2 6.59 -12.44 -22.48
C PRO A 2 6.42 -11.23 -21.56
N PHE A 3 7.40 -10.34 -21.59
CA PHE A 3 7.39 -9.11 -20.81
C PHE A 3 6.20 -8.25 -21.27
N GLY A 4 5.32 -7.86 -20.34
CA GLY A 4 4.18 -6.99 -20.62
C GLY A 4 2.81 -7.64 -20.65
N GLU A 5 2.70 -8.97 -20.50
CA GLU A 5 1.39 -9.67 -20.48
C GLU A 5 0.70 -9.65 -19.11
N CYS A 6 1.42 -9.31 -18.04
CA CYS A 6 0.85 -9.20 -16.70
C CYS A 6 1.46 -8.07 -15.86
N THR A 7 0.66 -7.52 -14.94
CA THR A 7 1.06 -6.55 -13.92
C THR A 7 0.06 -6.58 -12.74
N ILE A 8 0.41 -5.91 -11.65
CA ILE A 8 -0.53 -5.62 -10.55
C ILE A 8 -1.51 -4.58 -11.03
N THR A 9 -2.80 -4.81 -10.87
CA THR A 9 -3.90 -3.96 -11.35
C THR A 9 -4.73 -3.41 -10.19
N LEU A 10 -5.69 -2.53 -10.48
CA LEU A 10 -6.64 -2.06 -9.47
C LEU A 10 -7.45 -3.22 -8.85
N GLN A 11 -7.76 -4.27 -9.61
CA GLN A 11 -8.39 -5.48 -9.06
C GLN A 11 -7.52 -6.09 -7.97
N ASP A 12 -6.22 -6.28 -8.24
CA ASP A 12 -5.31 -6.85 -7.26
C ASP A 12 -5.23 -5.97 -6.01
N VAL A 13 -5.24 -4.64 -6.13
CA VAL A 13 -5.25 -3.74 -4.96
C VAL A 13 -6.50 -3.91 -4.13
N THR A 14 -7.67 -3.91 -4.76
CA THR A 14 -8.94 -4.03 -4.05
C THR A 14 -9.01 -5.37 -3.30
N TYR A 15 -8.69 -6.48 -3.95
CA TYR A 15 -8.73 -7.80 -3.30
C TYR A 15 -7.62 -8.00 -2.26
N GLN A 16 -6.39 -7.56 -2.54
CA GLN A 16 -5.24 -7.83 -1.69
C GLN A 16 -5.19 -6.91 -0.46
N LEU A 17 -5.48 -5.61 -0.62
CA LEU A 17 -5.36 -4.63 0.46
C LEU A 17 -6.71 -4.20 1.04
N GLY A 18 -7.82 -4.48 0.36
CA GLY A 18 -9.15 -4.00 0.78
C GLY A 18 -9.30 -2.48 0.73
N LEU A 19 -8.46 -1.78 -0.06
CA LEU A 19 -8.49 -0.33 -0.16
C LEU A 19 -9.39 0.14 -1.31
N PRO A 20 -10.11 1.27 -1.13
CA PRO A 20 -10.92 1.87 -2.18
C PRO A 20 -10.08 2.31 -3.37
N VAL A 21 -10.53 1.97 -4.58
CA VAL A 21 -9.89 2.35 -5.86
C VAL A 21 -10.69 3.42 -6.60
N ASP A 22 -11.81 3.84 -6.01
CA ASP A 22 -12.68 4.90 -6.45
C ASP A 22 -12.68 6.08 -5.47
N GLY A 23 -13.35 7.16 -5.86
CA GLY A 23 -13.41 8.39 -5.07
C GLY A 23 -12.31 9.41 -5.44
N ARG A 24 -12.03 10.33 -4.52
CA ARG A 24 -11.14 11.48 -4.74
C ARG A 24 -9.69 11.01 -4.84
N TYR A 25 -8.90 11.61 -5.73
CA TYR A 25 -7.46 11.34 -5.79
C TYR A 25 -6.77 11.82 -4.49
N VAL A 26 -5.75 11.09 -4.05
CA VAL A 26 -4.92 11.49 -2.90
C VAL A 26 -3.87 12.47 -3.40
N SER A 27 -4.15 13.78 -3.27
CA SER A 27 -3.22 14.83 -3.69
C SER A 27 -3.32 16.07 -2.79
N GLY A 28 -2.38 17.00 -2.98
CA GLY A 28 -2.28 18.26 -2.26
C GLY A 28 -1.07 19.07 -2.72
N CYS A 29 -1.04 20.36 -2.40
CA CYS A 29 0.11 21.21 -2.73
C CYS A 29 1.28 20.88 -1.80
N LEU A 30 2.31 20.21 -2.32
CA LEU A 30 3.52 19.90 -1.55
C LEU A 30 4.46 21.10 -1.40
N THR A 31 4.43 22.05 -2.34
CA THR A 31 5.34 23.20 -2.40
C THR A 31 5.17 24.11 -1.18
N ASP A 32 3.91 24.37 -0.82
CA ASP A 32 3.55 25.24 0.30
C ASP A 32 2.83 24.48 1.42
N PHE A 33 3.05 23.15 1.51
CA PHE A 33 2.44 22.27 2.52
C PHE A 33 2.60 22.79 3.96
N HIS A 34 3.68 23.53 4.22
CA HIS A 34 3.98 24.11 5.52
C HIS A 34 2.99 25.21 5.97
N VAL A 35 2.24 25.82 5.03
CA VAL A 35 1.30 26.93 5.26
C VAL A 35 -0.11 26.69 4.70
N TYR A 36 -0.30 25.77 3.73
CA TYR A 36 -1.62 25.44 3.15
C TYR A 36 -2.24 24.21 3.78
N ILE A 37 -2.50 24.33 5.07
CA ILE A 37 -3.37 23.43 5.81
C ILE A 37 -4.71 24.14 6.02
N GLU A 38 -5.77 23.38 6.28
CA GLU A 38 -7.11 23.93 6.52
C GLU A 38 -7.05 25.12 7.51
N GLY A 39 -7.45 26.30 7.05
CA GLY A 39 -7.37 27.56 7.82
C GLY A 39 -6.03 28.28 7.79
N GLY A 40 -5.09 27.92 6.90
CA GLY A 40 -3.79 28.59 6.74
C GLY A 40 -2.78 28.32 7.88
N ARG A 41 -3.04 27.29 8.68
CA ARG A 41 -2.25 26.97 9.88
C ARG A 41 -0.87 26.38 9.50
N PRO A 42 0.20 26.70 10.25
CA PRO A 42 1.48 26.02 10.09
C PRO A 42 1.38 24.50 10.33
N ALA A 43 2.11 23.70 9.55
CA ALA A 43 1.97 22.24 9.61
C ALA A 43 2.26 21.61 10.98
N TRP A 44 3.22 22.16 11.72
CA TRP A 44 3.53 21.68 13.07
C TRP A 44 2.53 22.15 14.11
N GLN A 45 1.91 23.31 13.92
CA GLN A 45 0.80 23.74 14.78
C GLN A 45 -0.39 22.79 14.60
N TRP A 46 -0.73 22.43 13.37
CA TRP A 46 -1.83 21.50 13.12
C TRP A 46 -1.51 20.08 13.58
N PHE A 47 -0.26 19.64 13.46
CA PHE A 47 0.20 18.39 14.07
C PHE A 47 -0.09 18.37 15.58
N HIS A 48 0.26 19.44 16.29
CA HIS A 48 -0.02 19.57 17.72
C HIS A 48 -1.52 19.59 18.03
N GLU A 49 -2.33 20.29 17.24
CA GLU A 49 -3.79 20.32 17.44
C GLU A 49 -4.43 18.93 17.26
N LEU A 50 -3.97 18.14 16.28
CA LEU A 50 -4.54 16.82 15.98
C LEU A 50 -4.02 15.70 16.87
N LEU A 51 -2.76 15.80 17.32
CA LEU A 51 -2.05 14.75 18.05
C LEU A 51 -1.70 15.13 19.50
N SER A 52 -1.98 16.37 19.91
CA SER A 52 -1.76 16.94 21.25
C SER A 52 -0.34 16.86 21.80
N VAL A 53 0.64 16.49 20.96
CA VAL A 53 2.05 16.33 21.31
C VAL A 53 2.90 16.78 20.13
N LEU A 54 4.03 17.41 20.42
CA LEU A 54 5.05 17.73 19.41
C LEU A 54 6.29 16.84 19.59
N PRO A 55 6.82 16.27 18.49
CA PRO A 55 8.10 15.57 18.56
C PRO A 55 9.23 16.53 18.93
N PRO A 56 10.22 16.08 19.72
CA PRO A 56 11.42 16.88 19.96
C PRO A 56 12.17 17.18 18.66
N ALA A 57 12.91 18.28 18.61
CA ALA A 57 13.58 18.74 17.38
C ALA A 57 14.54 17.70 16.76
N ASN A 58 15.18 16.86 17.57
CA ASN A 58 16.05 15.78 17.10
C ASN A 58 15.30 14.60 16.44
N GLN A 59 13.98 14.47 16.68
CA GLN A 59 13.13 13.48 16.03
C GLN A 59 12.55 14.00 14.70
N ILE A 60 12.73 15.28 14.39
CA ILE A 60 12.19 15.94 13.19
C ILE A 60 13.30 16.10 12.14
N GLN A 61 12.97 15.81 10.89
CA GLN A 61 13.74 16.29 9.73
C GLN A 61 12.78 16.86 8.70
N LYS A 62 12.85 18.19 8.53
CA LYS A 62 11.92 18.96 7.69
C LYS A 62 10.46 18.74 8.10
N PHE A 63 9.74 17.87 7.41
CA PHE A 63 8.32 17.54 7.62
C PHE A 63 8.11 16.04 7.89
N ALA A 64 9.14 15.35 8.35
CA ALA A 64 9.09 13.94 8.69
C ALA A 64 9.57 13.70 10.11
N VAL A 65 8.86 12.82 10.82
CA VAL A 65 9.12 12.44 12.21
C VAL A 65 9.65 11.02 12.25
N ASN A 66 10.54 10.72 13.19
CA ASN A 66 11.05 9.37 13.41
C ASN A 66 9.93 8.36 13.71
N CYS A 67 9.96 7.19 13.06
CA CYS A 67 9.03 6.08 13.30
C CYS A 67 9.09 5.58 14.74
N THR A 68 10.28 5.49 15.36
CA THR A 68 10.42 4.98 16.73
C THR A 68 9.71 5.88 17.71
N TRP A 69 9.85 7.20 17.55
CA TRP A 69 9.13 8.17 18.38
C TRP A 69 7.61 8.05 18.21
N PHE A 70 7.12 7.87 16.98
CA PHE A 70 5.70 7.63 16.72
C PHE A 70 5.20 6.37 17.45
N GLN A 71 5.96 5.27 17.39
CA GLN A 71 5.62 4.03 18.06
C GLN A 71 5.68 4.14 19.58
N GLU A 72 6.69 4.80 20.15
CA GLU A 72 6.81 5.02 21.58
C GLU A 72 5.68 5.92 22.13
N THR A 73 5.24 6.91 21.33
CA THR A 73 4.22 7.88 21.76
C THR A 73 2.79 7.37 21.55
N PHE A 74 2.55 6.62 20.47
CA PHE A 74 1.20 6.23 20.04
C PHE A 74 1.01 4.72 19.87
N GLY A 75 1.96 3.90 20.34
CA GLY A 75 1.94 2.44 20.15
C GLY A 75 0.82 1.73 20.90
N GLU A 76 0.45 2.24 22.07
CA GLU A 76 -0.60 1.67 22.91
C GLU A 76 -1.54 2.77 23.41
N CYS A 77 -2.81 2.70 23.00
CA CYS A 77 -3.84 3.60 23.52
C CYS A 77 -4.17 3.22 24.97
N PRO A 78 -4.26 4.19 25.90
CA PRO A 78 -4.64 3.91 27.29
C PRO A 78 -5.99 3.20 27.41
N GLU A 79 -6.10 2.27 28.36
CA GLU A 79 -7.39 1.65 28.69
C GLU A 79 -8.38 2.68 29.25
N GLY A 80 -9.64 2.61 28.82
CA GLY A 80 -10.67 3.56 29.23
C GLY A 80 -10.51 4.98 28.66
N ALA A 81 -9.68 5.14 27.62
CA ALA A 81 -9.51 6.40 26.91
C ALA A 81 -10.85 6.97 26.41
N ASP A 82 -11.00 8.29 26.51
CA ASP A 82 -12.13 8.99 25.92
C ASP A 82 -12.06 8.99 24.38
N GLU A 83 -13.18 9.36 23.75
CA GLU A 83 -13.30 9.33 22.29
C GLU A 83 -12.26 10.23 21.58
N GLU A 84 -11.89 11.36 22.20
CA GLU A 84 -10.90 12.27 21.66
C GLU A 84 -9.50 11.65 21.65
N THR A 85 -9.13 10.98 22.73
CA THR A 85 -7.87 10.24 22.86
C THR A 85 -7.85 9.07 21.87
N VAL A 86 -8.94 8.30 21.75
CA VAL A 86 -9.03 7.21 20.76
C VAL A 86 -8.85 7.76 19.34
N ARG A 87 -9.51 8.87 18.98
CA ARG A 87 -9.34 9.51 17.67
C ARG A 87 -7.90 9.93 17.43
N ARG A 88 -7.22 10.50 18.44
CA ARG A 88 -5.81 10.90 18.37
C ARG A 88 -4.89 9.72 18.04
N PHE A 89 -5.05 8.62 18.76
CA PHE A 89 -4.28 7.39 18.54
C PHE A 89 -4.60 6.77 17.18
N ALA A 90 -5.86 6.78 16.76
CA ALA A 90 -6.25 6.31 15.43
C ALA A 90 -5.58 7.13 14.31
N ARG A 91 -5.53 8.47 14.42
CA ARG A 91 -4.81 9.34 13.46
C ARG A 91 -3.34 8.98 13.37
N ALA A 92 -2.67 8.85 14.51
CA ALA A 92 -1.25 8.50 14.56
C ALA A 92 -0.98 7.10 13.97
N TYR A 93 -1.81 6.12 14.33
CA TYR A 93 -1.72 4.76 13.80
C TYR A 93 -1.89 4.71 12.29
N ILE A 94 -2.90 5.40 11.75
CA ILE A 94 -3.13 5.53 10.31
C ILE A 94 -1.93 6.20 9.62
N MET A 95 -1.41 7.30 10.17
CA MET A 95 -0.21 7.94 9.63
C MET A 95 1.00 6.98 9.60
N MET A 96 1.14 6.15 10.63
CA MET A 96 2.18 5.13 10.70
C MET A 96 1.98 4.05 9.62
N LEU A 97 0.76 3.56 9.40
CA LEU A 97 0.45 2.63 8.31
C LEU A 97 0.76 3.24 6.93
N LEU A 98 0.34 4.49 6.69
CA LEU A 98 0.61 5.19 5.44
C LEU A 98 2.12 5.36 5.22
N GLY A 99 2.87 5.79 6.24
CA GLY A 99 4.30 6.06 6.14
C GLY A 99 5.20 4.83 6.11
N THR A 100 4.77 3.71 6.70
CA THR A 100 5.62 2.52 6.87
C THR A 100 5.21 1.32 6.03
N GLN A 101 3.93 1.20 5.66
CA GLN A 101 3.42 0.07 4.87
C GLN A 101 3.06 0.49 3.46
N LEU A 102 2.20 1.52 3.30
CA LEU A 102 1.61 1.83 2.00
C LEU A 102 2.51 2.70 1.11
N PHE A 103 3.12 3.72 1.71
CA PHE A 103 3.93 4.73 1.02
C PHE A 103 5.35 4.83 1.54
N ALA A 104 5.86 3.74 2.11
CA ALA A 104 7.21 3.65 2.61
C ALA A 104 8.22 4.10 1.55
N ASP A 105 9.20 4.88 1.99
CA ASP A 105 10.34 5.29 1.18
C ASP A 105 11.58 4.43 1.50
N LYS A 106 12.74 4.81 0.98
CA LYS A 106 13.99 4.07 1.20
C LYS A 106 14.62 4.31 2.57
N SER A 107 14.20 5.35 3.30
CA SER A 107 14.72 5.67 4.63
C SER A 107 14.22 4.65 5.66
N GLY A 108 12.96 4.24 5.53
CA GLY A 108 12.32 3.22 6.35
C GLY A 108 12.14 3.59 7.82
N ASN A 109 12.55 4.79 8.24
CA ASN A 109 12.57 5.20 9.65
C ASN A 109 11.91 6.56 9.92
N ARG A 110 11.26 7.16 8.92
CA ARG A 110 10.57 8.44 9.07
C ARG A 110 9.19 8.44 8.41
N ILE A 111 8.24 9.07 9.07
CA ILE A 111 6.86 9.27 8.61
C ILE A 111 6.68 10.74 8.27
N HIS A 112 6.36 11.03 7.01
CA HIS A 112 6.09 12.40 6.58
C HIS A 112 4.71 12.84 7.06
N ILE A 113 4.57 14.08 7.56
CA ILE A 113 3.29 14.59 8.06
C ILE A 113 2.33 15.02 6.94
N ARG A 114 2.60 14.67 5.67
CA ARG A 114 1.81 15.12 4.50
C ARG A 114 0.37 14.61 4.51
N TRP A 115 0.11 13.55 5.29
CA TRP A 115 -1.20 12.95 5.41
C TRP A 115 -2.07 13.59 6.50
N LEU A 116 -1.55 14.57 7.25
CA LEU A 116 -2.32 15.33 8.25
C LEU A 116 -3.67 15.82 7.71
N PRO A 117 -3.77 16.40 6.48
CA PRO A 117 -5.06 16.82 5.95
C PRO A 117 -6.11 15.72 5.83
N PHE A 118 -5.68 14.48 5.58
CA PHE A 118 -6.58 13.36 5.40
C PHE A 118 -6.99 12.74 6.74
N VAL A 119 -6.08 12.68 7.71
CA VAL A 119 -6.38 12.13 9.05
C VAL A 119 -7.08 13.15 9.97
N ALA A 120 -7.08 14.44 9.61
CA ALA A 120 -7.83 15.45 10.35
C ALA A 120 -9.32 15.09 10.46
N ARG A 121 -9.91 14.63 9.35
CA ARG A 121 -11.31 14.25 9.20
C ARG A 121 -11.40 12.77 8.81
N LEU A 122 -11.29 11.89 9.81
CA LEU A 122 -11.25 10.43 9.62
C LEU A 122 -12.47 9.90 8.88
N GLU A 123 -13.62 10.54 9.09
CA GLU A 123 -14.90 10.20 8.48
C GLU A 123 -14.88 10.38 6.95
N GLU A 124 -14.09 11.34 6.46
CA GLU A 124 -13.94 11.59 5.03
C GLU A 124 -12.84 10.77 4.37
N MET A 125 -11.98 10.14 5.18
CA MET A 125 -10.79 9.46 4.70
C MET A 125 -11.13 8.28 3.78
N GLY A 126 -12.26 7.60 4.01
CA GLY A 126 -12.76 6.53 3.16
C GLY A 126 -13.19 6.98 1.75
N GLY A 127 -13.48 8.28 1.55
CA GLY A 127 -13.88 8.84 0.26
C GLY A 127 -12.73 9.12 -0.71
N TYR A 128 -11.51 8.71 -0.38
CA TYR A 128 -10.32 8.85 -1.23
C TYR A 128 -9.88 7.50 -1.79
N SER A 129 -9.40 7.53 -3.03
CA SER A 129 -8.91 6.37 -3.76
C SER A 129 -7.52 5.92 -3.30
N TRP A 130 -7.38 5.51 -2.03
CA TRP A 130 -6.13 5.05 -1.42
C TRP A 130 -5.48 3.89 -2.18
N GLY A 131 -6.29 3.00 -2.76
CA GLY A 131 -5.82 1.88 -3.56
C GLY A 131 -5.12 2.34 -4.84
N SER A 132 -5.73 3.25 -5.61
CA SER A 132 -5.09 3.82 -6.80
C SER A 132 -3.82 4.60 -6.46
N ALA A 133 -3.81 5.31 -5.33
CA ALA A 133 -2.62 5.99 -4.85
C ALA A 133 -1.49 5.00 -4.50
N ALA A 134 -1.80 3.91 -3.81
CA ALA A 134 -0.86 2.83 -3.50
C ALA A 134 -0.29 2.19 -4.76
N LEU A 135 -1.13 1.95 -5.78
CA LEU A 135 -0.70 1.40 -7.06
C LEU A 135 0.21 2.37 -7.83
N ALA A 136 -0.14 3.66 -7.88
CA ALA A 136 0.71 4.69 -8.48
C ALA A 136 2.09 4.71 -7.83
N TRP A 137 2.14 4.65 -6.50
CA TRP A 137 3.41 4.63 -5.77
C TRP A 137 4.21 3.34 -6.04
N LEU A 138 3.54 2.19 -6.07
CA LEU A 138 4.18 0.91 -6.39
C LEU A 138 4.81 0.92 -7.78
N TYR A 139 4.05 1.33 -8.80
CA TYR A 139 4.55 1.45 -10.17
C TYR A 139 5.78 2.36 -10.24
N ARG A 140 5.70 3.55 -9.62
CA ARG A 140 6.85 4.47 -9.53
C ARG A 140 8.07 3.83 -8.87
N CYS A 141 7.88 3.07 -7.80
CA CYS A 141 8.95 2.36 -7.11
C CYS A 141 9.57 1.24 -7.96
N MET A 142 8.76 0.46 -8.66
CA MET A 142 9.23 -0.59 -9.57
C MET A 142 10.00 -0.01 -10.76
N CYS A 143 9.51 1.08 -11.37
CA CYS A 143 10.24 1.78 -12.43
C CYS A 143 11.59 2.32 -11.94
N ARG A 144 11.67 2.78 -10.68
CA ARG A 144 12.93 3.24 -10.08
C ARG A 144 13.90 2.09 -9.79
N VAL A 145 13.42 0.94 -9.31
CA VAL A 145 14.30 -0.20 -8.98
C VAL A 145 14.89 -0.86 -10.22
N ALA A 146 14.25 -0.73 -11.39
CA ALA A 146 14.79 -1.21 -12.66
C ALA A 146 16.09 -0.50 -13.09
N LYS A 147 16.44 0.63 -12.45
CA LYS A 147 17.70 1.34 -12.72
C LYS A 147 18.88 0.63 -12.05
N ARG A 148 19.95 0.37 -12.80
CA ARG A 148 21.14 -0.42 -12.39
C ARG A 148 21.76 -0.07 -11.03
N HIS A 149 21.69 1.17 -10.58
CA HIS A 149 22.30 1.64 -9.32
C HIS A 149 21.36 1.59 -8.11
N VAL A 150 20.11 1.16 -8.28
CA VAL A 150 19.13 1.10 -7.19
C VAL A 150 19.11 -0.32 -6.62
N VAL A 151 19.45 -0.44 -5.34
CA VAL A 151 19.56 -1.74 -4.64
C VAL A 151 18.45 -2.01 -3.62
N LYS A 152 17.54 -1.05 -3.42
CA LYS A 152 16.40 -1.17 -2.49
C LYS A 152 15.10 -0.77 -3.20
N LEU A 153 14.11 -1.65 -3.12
CA LEU A 153 12.72 -1.37 -3.47
C LEU A 153 11.98 -0.81 -2.25
N ALA A 154 11.06 0.11 -2.48
CA ALA A 154 10.20 0.72 -1.46
C ALA A 154 8.73 0.68 -1.95
N GLY A 155 7.79 1.23 -1.17
CA GLY A 155 6.36 1.21 -1.47
C GLY A 155 5.63 0.02 -0.84
N PRO A 156 4.42 -0.31 -1.33
CA PRO A 156 3.55 -1.31 -0.70
C PRO A 156 4.04 -2.73 -1.01
N LEU A 157 5.13 -3.15 -0.36
CA LEU A 157 5.78 -4.44 -0.61
C LEU A 157 4.88 -5.63 -0.29
N GLN A 158 3.97 -5.50 0.68
CA GLN A 158 2.99 -6.54 1.00
C GLN A 158 2.06 -6.83 -0.18
N LEU A 159 1.66 -5.80 -0.94
CA LEU A 159 0.87 -5.97 -2.17
C LEU A 159 1.67 -6.75 -3.23
N LEU A 160 2.90 -6.33 -3.50
CA LEU A 160 3.76 -7.00 -4.48
C LEU A 160 4.02 -8.47 -4.09
N GLN A 161 4.36 -8.71 -2.83
CA GLN A 161 4.65 -10.04 -2.32
C GLN A 161 3.40 -10.94 -2.35
N SER A 162 2.26 -10.45 -1.86
CA SER A 162 1.01 -11.20 -1.89
C SER A 162 0.61 -11.51 -3.33
N TRP A 163 0.68 -10.52 -4.23
CA TRP A 163 0.40 -10.72 -5.66
C TRP A 163 1.25 -11.86 -6.25
N ILE A 164 2.56 -11.90 -5.95
CA ILE A 164 3.43 -13.01 -6.38
C ILE A 164 2.90 -14.36 -5.87
N PHE A 165 2.53 -14.48 -4.59
CA PHE A 165 2.06 -15.75 -4.00
C PHE A 165 0.70 -16.21 -4.52
N TRP A 166 -0.15 -15.27 -4.94
CA TRP A 166 -1.45 -15.55 -5.53
C TRP A 166 -1.36 -15.93 -7.00
N ARG A 167 -0.44 -15.30 -7.76
CA ARG A 167 -0.25 -15.54 -9.19
C ARG A 167 0.69 -16.71 -9.47
N PHE A 168 1.66 -16.97 -8.61
CA PHE A 168 2.69 -17.99 -8.80
C PHE A 168 2.75 -18.97 -7.62
N PRO A 169 2.01 -20.10 -7.69
CA PRO A 169 2.00 -21.10 -6.64
C PRO A 169 3.39 -21.62 -6.25
N GLY A 170 4.34 -21.69 -7.19
CA GLY A 170 5.71 -22.13 -6.94
C GLY A 170 6.54 -21.23 -6.00
N PHE A 171 6.11 -20.00 -5.74
CA PHE A 171 6.74 -19.08 -4.78
C PHE A 171 5.99 -18.99 -3.46
N ARG A 172 4.82 -19.61 -3.34
CA ARG A 172 3.98 -19.56 -2.15
C ARG A 172 4.65 -20.26 -0.97
N PRO A 173 4.63 -19.68 0.24
CA PRO A 173 5.04 -20.38 1.44
C PRO A 173 3.99 -21.41 1.89
N ALA A 174 4.44 -22.56 2.40
CA ALA A 174 3.56 -23.58 2.96
C ALA A 174 2.97 -23.15 4.32
N GLY A 175 1.82 -23.71 4.70
CA GLY A 175 1.20 -23.50 6.02
C GLY A 175 0.25 -22.29 6.13
N TYR A 176 -0.13 -21.70 5.01
CA TYR A 176 -1.05 -20.56 4.95
C TYR A 176 -2.25 -20.91 4.07
N ASP A 177 -3.01 -21.92 4.44
CA ASP A 177 -4.11 -22.42 3.59
C ASP A 177 -5.42 -21.66 3.79
N ALA A 178 -5.60 -21.04 4.96
CA ALA A 178 -6.78 -20.26 5.28
C ALA A 178 -6.83 -18.93 4.51
N PHE A 179 -7.96 -18.68 3.84
CA PHE A 179 -8.27 -17.37 3.28
C PHE A 179 -8.77 -16.42 4.39
N SER A 180 -8.38 -15.15 4.29
CA SER A 180 -8.84 -14.09 5.19
C SER A 180 -8.94 -12.79 4.39
N TRP A 181 -9.74 -11.84 4.90
CA TRP A 181 -9.87 -10.52 4.32
C TRP A 181 -9.10 -9.47 5.14
N PRO A 182 -8.35 -8.57 4.49
CA PRO A 182 -8.05 -8.52 3.05
C PRO A 182 -7.09 -9.64 2.61
N LEU A 183 -7.06 -10.04 1.33
CA LEU A 183 -6.37 -11.29 0.94
C LEU A 183 -4.86 -11.32 1.25
N CYS A 184 -4.20 -10.17 1.43
CA CYS A 184 -2.80 -10.14 1.86
C CYS A 184 -2.60 -10.52 3.33
N SER A 185 -3.63 -10.45 4.19
CA SER A 185 -3.55 -10.85 5.59
C SER A 185 -3.31 -12.35 5.74
N ARG A 186 -3.62 -13.14 4.70
CA ARG A 186 -3.26 -14.55 4.57
C ARG A 186 -1.78 -14.80 4.88
N TRP A 187 -0.89 -13.85 4.58
CA TRP A 187 0.56 -14.02 4.73
C TRP A 187 1.14 -13.21 5.91
N SER A 188 0.32 -12.70 6.83
CA SER A 188 0.76 -11.79 7.91
C SER A 188 1.84 -12.39 8.81
N GLY A 189 1.80 -13.70 9.08
CA GLY A 189 2.81 -14.42 9.86
C GLY A 189 4.07 -14.81 9.08
N TYR A 190 4.12 -14.56 7.76
CA TYR A 190 5.23 -15.02 6.93
C TYR A 190 6.47 -14.15 7.13
N ASN A 191 7.46 -14.71 7.82
CA ASN A 191 8.77 -14.11 7.98
C ASN A 191 9.85 -14.95 7.28
N PRO A 192 10.43 -14.49 6.16
CA PRO A 192 11.50 -15.22 5.49
C PRO A 192 12.75 -15.22 6.38
N GLY A 193 13.06 -16.36 7.01
CA GLY A 193 14.19 -16.48 7.96
C GLY A 193 15.52 -15.92 7.42
N ILE A 194 16.26 -15.17 8.24
CA ILE A 194 17.38 -14.29 7.85
C ILE A 194 18.63 -15.06 7.33
N SER A 195 18.73 -16.35 7.65
CA SER A 195 19.99 -17.10 7.67
C SER A 195 20.66 -17.42 6.31
N LYS A 196 19.96 -17.37 5.15
CA LYS A 196 20.55 -17.82 3.86
C LYS A 196 20.16 -16.95 2.65
N LYS A 197 20.49 -15.67 2.65
CA LYS A 197 20.13 -14.74 1.55
C LYS A 197 20.72 -15.16 0.19
N GLY A 198 21.99 -15.56 0.13
CA GLY A 198 22.69 -15.91 -1.13
C GLY A 198 22.07 -17.10 -1.90
N PRO A 199 22.05 -18.31 -1.30
CA PRO A 199 21.46 -19.50 -1.94
C PRO A 199 19.97 -19.33 -2.29
N ARG A 200 19.22 -18.53 -1.50
CA ARG A 200 17.82 -18.22 -1.79
C ARG A 200 17.64 -17.34 -3.02
N VAL A 201 18.49 -16.33 -3.21
CA VAL A 201 18.42 -15.47 -4.40
C VAL A 201 18.72 -16.28 -5.66
N GLN A 202 19.76 -17.11 -5.64
CA GLN A 202 20.09 -18.00 -6.76
C GLN A 202 18.96 -18.98 -7.07
N MET A 203 18.37 -19.60 -6.04
CA MET A 203 17.23 -20.50 -6.20
C MET A 203 15.99 -19.77 -6.74
N ALA A 204 15.72 -18.55 -6.28
CA ALA A 204 14.61 -17.74 -6.79
C ALA A 204 14.84 -17.34 -8.26
N GLN A 205 16.05 -16.93 -8.63
CA GLN A 205 16.44 -16.64 -10.01
C GLN A 205 16.22 -17.86 -10.91
N LEU A 206 16.74 -19.02 -10.52
CA LEU A 206 16.54 -20.26 -11.28
C LEU A 206 15.04 -20.60 -11.44
N ARG A 207 14.23 -20.45 -10.38
CA ARG A 207 12.78 -20.65 -10.49
C ARG A 207 12.14 -19.68 -11.47
N ILE A 208 12.54 -18.41 -11.45
CA ILE A 208 12.04 -17.39 -12.38
C ILE A 208 12.43 -17.74 -13.82
N ASP A 209 13.68 -18.14 -14.06
CA ASP A 209 14.20 -18.49 -15.38
C ASP A 209 13.47 -19.71 -15.99
N LEU A 210 12.96 -20.61 -15.14
CA LEU A 210 12.24 -21.81 -15.54
C LEU A 210 10.72 -21.62 -15.70
N LEU A 211 10.17 -20.44 -15.36
CA LEU A 211 8.73 -20.19 -15.40
C LEU A 211 8.12 -20.35 -16.80
N GLN A 212 7.11 -21.19 -16.89
CA GLN A 212 6.25 -21.38 -18.06
C GLN A 212 4.94 -20.60 -17.89
N ALA A 213 4.21 -20.37 -18.99
CA ALA A 213 2.92 -19.68 -18.96
C ALA A 213 1.89 -20.39 -18.05
N ARG A 214 1.94 -21.74 -17.97
CA ARG A 214 1.07 -22.54 -17.11
C ARG A 214 1.33 -22.38 -15.60
N ASP A 215 2.50 -21.83 -15.23
CA ASP A 215 2.86 -21.63 -13.82
C ASP A 215 2.25 -20.35 -13.25
N PHE A 216 1.54 -19.57 -14.09
CA PHE A 216 0.87 -18.33 -13.74
C PHE A 216 -0.66 -18.51 -13.67
N ILE A 217 -1.26 -18.01 -12.59
CA ILE A 217 -2.71 -17.98 -12.42
C ILE A 217 -3.27 -16.65 -12.92
N TRP A 218 -3.94 -16.68 -14.08
CA TRP A 218 -4.53 -15.52 -14.73
C TRP A 218 -5.73 -14.92 -14.00
N MET A 219 -6.51 -15.73 -13.28
CA MET A 219 -7.71 -15.28 -12.56
C MET A 219 -7.76 -15.90 -11.15
N PRO A 220 -6.95 -15.41 -10.19
CA PRO A 220 -6.80 -16.03 -8.88
C PRO A 220 -7.99 -15.78 -7.93
N TYR A 221 -8.90 -14.87 -8.29
CA TYR A 221 -9.98 -14.41 -7.42
C TYR A 221 -11.36 -15.02 -7.72
N SER A 222 -11.43 -15.91 -8.71
CA SER A 222 -12.70 -16.48 -9.18
C SER A 222 -13.19 -17.69 -8.35
N THR A 223 -12.45 -18.12 -7.33
CA THR A 223 -12.82 -19.31 -6.55
C THR A 223 -13.88 -18.99 -5.50
N PRO A 224 -14.80 -19.92 -5.20
CA PRO A 224 -15.82 -19.73 -4.16
C PRO A 224 -15.23 -19.36 -2.80
N ASP A 225 -14.11 -19.98 -2.42
CA ASP A 225 -13.45 -19.72 -1.13
C ASP A 225 -12.97 -18.26 -1.00
N VAL A 226 -12.53 -17.65 -2.11
CA VAL A 226 -12.16 -16.23 -2.15
C VAL A 226 -13.41 -15.37 -2.00
N LEU A 227 -14.45 -15.66 -2.77
CA LEU A 227 -15.69 -14.88 -2.77
C LEU A 227 -16.41 -14.91 -1.42
N GLN A 228 -16.22 -15.97 -0.62
CA GLN A 228 -16.80 -16.08 0.73
C GLN A 228 -16.13 -15.17 1.76
N VAL A 229 -14.84 -14.83 1.60
CA VAL A 229 -14.13 -14.00 2.58
C VAL A 229 -14.11 -12.52 2.20
N VAL A 230 -14.24 -12.21 0.92
CA VAL A 230 -14.11 -10.84 0.40
C VAL A 230 -15.29 -9.97 0.82
N HIS A 231 -15.00 -8.71 1.19
CA HIS A 231 -16.03 -7.76 1.59
C HIS A 231 -17.03 -7.52 0.43
N PRO A 232 -18.36 -7.54 0.66
CA PRO A 232 -19.36 -7.46 -0.42
C PRO A 232 -19.22 -6.23 -1.31
N GLU A 233 -18.80 -5.10 -0.76
CA GLU A 233 -18.62 -3.85 -1.52
C GLU A 233 -17.63 -4.02 -2.69
N VAL A 234 -16.61 -4.86 -2.52
CA VAL A 234 -15.58 -5.14 -3.54
C VAL A 234 -16.16 -5.86 -4.77
N LEU A 235 -17.26 -6.59 -4.57
CA LEU A 235 -17.94 -7.34 -5.62
C LEU A 235 -18.95 -6.48 -6.38
N GLU A 236 -19.11 -5.20 -6.03
CA GLU A 236 -20.04 -4.31 -6.72
C GLU A 236 -19.60 -4.05 -8.17
N PRO A 237 -20.54 -4.00 -9.14
CA PRO A 237 -20.22 -3.80 -10.55
C PRO A 237 -19.39 -2.54 -10.84
N ARG A 238 -19.54 -1.47 -10.04
CA ARG A 238 -18.78 -0.23 -10.19
C ARG A 238 -17.27 -0.44 -10.09
N HIS A 239 -16.82 -1.32 -9.20
CA HIS A 239 -15.39 -1.61 -9.06
C HIS A 239 -14.87 -2.44 -10.22
N THR A 240 -15.65 -3.42 -10.69
CA THR A 240 -15.29 -4.23 -11.87
C THR A 240 -15.08 -3.38 -13.12
N MET A 241 -15.89 -2.34 -13.31
CA MET A 241 -15.71 -1.37 -14.40
C MET A 241 -14.37 -0.64 -14.27
N LEU A 242 -14.07 -0.09 -13.08
CA LEU A 242 -12.83 0.65 -12.84
C LEU A 242 -11.58 -0.21 -13.02
N TRP A 243 -11.62 -1.48 -12.63
CA TRP A 243 -10.51 -2.41 -12.84
C TRP A 243 -10.19 -2.65 -14.31
N ARG A 244 -11.13 -2.37 -15.21
CA ARG A 244 -11.00 -2.53 -16.67
C ARG A 244 -10.88 -1.20 -17.42
N CYS A 245 -10.76 -0.08 -16.70
CA CYS A 245 -10.56 1.22 -17.31
C CYS A 245 -9.08 1.52 -17.55
N VAL A 246 -8.78 2.09 -18.73
CA VAL A 246 -7.53 2.80 -18.97
C VAL A 246 -7.64 4.19 -18.33
N THR A 247 -6.88 4.44 -17.27
CA THR A 247 -6.98 5.68 -16.50
C THR A 247 -5.65 6.09 -15.86
N SER A 248 -5.59 7.30 -15.31
CA SER A 248 -4.45 7.76 -14.53
C SER A 248 -4.60 7.40 -13.05
N LEU A 249 -3.48 7.00 -12.45
CA LEU A 249 -3.33 6.73 -11.03
C LEU A 249 -2.57 7.90 -10.42
N ILE A 250 -3.15 8.55 -9.42
CA ILE A 250 -2.62 9.79 -8.86
C ILE A 250 -2.29 9.60 -7.37
N TYR A 251 -1.06 9.99 -7.01
CA TYR A 251 -0.59 10.10 -5.64
C TYR A 251 0.33 11.33 -5.49
N PHE A 252 -0.22 12.45 -5.01
CA PHE A 252 0.44 13.75 -5.01
C PHE A 252 1.05 14.09 -6.39
N ALA A 253 2.37 14.25 -6.47
CA ALA A 253 3.10 14.53 -7.70
C ALA A 253 3.40 13.27 -8.55
N VAL A 254 3.00 12.09 -8.10
CA VAL A 254 3.14 10.84 -8.85
C VAL A 254 1.88 10.63 -9.68
N VAL A 255 2.07 10.58 -10.99
CA VAL A 255 1.05 10.22 -11.96
C VAL A 255 1.59 9.04 -12.75
N GLU A 256 0.86 7.93 -12.72
CA GLU A 256 1.16 6.70 -13.47
C GLU A 256 -0.08 6.28 -14.28
N TRP A 257 0.09 5.46 -15.30
CA TRP A 257 -1.03 4.97 -16.11
C TRP A 257 -1.42 3.54 -15.74
N HIS A 258 -2.72 3.31 -15.54
CA HIS A 258 -3.32 1.99 -15.48
C HIS A 258 -3.66 1.53 -16.90
N GLN A 259 -2.72 0.86 -17.57
CA GLN A 259 -2.81 0.40 -18.97
C GLN A 259 -3.34 -1.03 -19.04
N VAL A 260 -4.62 -1.21 -18.69
CA VAL A 260 -5.24 -2.54 -18.59
C VAL A 260 -5.38 -3.26 -19.95
N ASP A 261 -5.42 -2.48 -21.03
CA ASP A 261 -5.40 -2.94 -22.42
C ASP A 261 -4.18 -3.83 -22.75
N ARG A 262 -3.10 -3.71 -21.97
CA ARG A 262 -1.89 -4.54 -22.12
C ARG A 262 -1.94 -5.86 -21.36
N VAL A 263 -2.91 -6.04 -20.48
CA VAL A 263 -3.00 -7.20 -19.56
C VAL A 263 -4.40 -7.81 -19.56
N LEU A 264 -5.10 -7.76 -20.69
CA LEU A 264 -6.44 -8.33 -20.88
C LEU A 264 -6.58 -9.80 -20.43
N PRO A 265 -5.57 -10.68 -20.59
CA PRO A 265 -5.67 -12.06 -20.10
C PRO A 265 -5.90 -12.18 -18.59
N GLN A 266 -5.51 -11.18 -17.78
CA GLN A 266 -5.82 -11.16 -16.33
C GLN A 266 -7.32 -10.99 -16.01
N PHE A 267 -8.12 -10.63 -17.01
CA PHE A 267 -9.56 -10.40 -16.89
C PHE A 267 -10.38 -11.37 -17.75
N GLY A 268 -9.75 -12.45 -18.23
CA GLY A 268 -10.39 -13.45 -19.11
C GLY A 268 -10.50 -13.00 -20.58
N GLY A 269 -9.79 -11.94 -20.97
CA GLY A 269 -9.64 -11.55 -22.38
C GLY A 269 -8.68 -12.48 -23.13
N ILE A 270 -8.83 -12.52 -24.46
CA ILE A 270 -7.91 -13.20 -25.39
C ILE A 270 -6.86 -12.20 -25.86
#